data_AF-A0A7Y3U7P8-F1
#
_entry.id   AF-A0A7Y3U7P8-F1
#
_cell.length_a   1.000
_cell.length_b   1.000
_cell.length_c   1.000
_cell.angle_alpha   90.00
_cell.angle_beta   90.00
_cell.angle_gamma   90.00
#
_symmetry.space_group_name_H-M   'P 1'
#
loop_
_entity.id
_entity.type
_entity.pdbx_description
1 polymer ?
#
loop_
_entity_poly.entity_id
_entity_poly.type
_entity_poly.pdbx_seq_one_letter_code
_entity_poly.pdbx_strand_id
1 'polypeptide(L)'
;MSPPNTVTEIRALADQAFSRAAGAPLVEGNHVRLLKDARENYPAWLDAIGAAKRHIHFESYSIHEDDTGCKFADALLGKAREGVRVRIIYDWVGGFGKTSRRFWNRLRAGGVEVRCYNPPRLDSPFGWLSRDHRKMLSVDSQVGFVSGLCVGRMWEGVPEKKIDPWRDIGIEVRGPSVADIEQAFAQVWAMIGKPIPEHELASRNALAQAGETPLRIVASVPATAGMFRLDQLVATLARKRLWLTDAYYAGTSAYVQALRASAKDGVDVRLLVPNATDIPILKPLSRAGYRTLLEAGVRVFEWNGTMLHAKTAVADGRWARVGSTNLNIASWFGNCELDVVVEDELFAREMEEMYLQDLTNATEVVLDAKQRVYAPGEPPHLHSVMISGSGSAGRAASGAVRIGNAVGAAFTDRRVLGPAEVHMMIGGGALFLILAALFAFFPRVLAYPLFIIFAWLGITLFFRSYKLHRQTKRKRDAHVRHRRSKG
;
A
#
# COMPACT_ATOMS: atom_id res chain seq x y z
N MET A 1 39.99 -7.50 29.02
CA MET A 1 38.65 -7.24 28.48
C MET A 1 38.81 -7.05 26.97
N SER A 2 38.35 -8.00 26.16
CA SER A 2 38.29 -7.80 24.71
C SER A 2 37.42 -6.57 24.42
N PRO A 3 37.80 -5.70 23.46
CA PRO A 3 37.00 -4.52 23.17
C PRO A 3 35.59 -4.97 22.76
N PRO A 4 34.52 -4.27 23.20
CA PRO A 4 33.18 -4.54 22.74
C PRO A 4 33.18 -4.50 21.22
N ASN A 5 32.65 -5.55 20.60
CA ASN A 5 32.65 -5.69 19.15
C ASN A 5 31.62 -4.69 18.58
N THR A 6 32.06 -3.46 18.31
CA THR A 6 31.24 -2.28 17.98
C THR A 6 30.22 -2.56 16.86
N VAL A 7 30.54 -3.46 15.94
CA VAL A 7 29.65 -3.89 14.86
C VAL A 7 28.42 -4.63 15.38
N THR A 8 28.59 -5.50 16.38
CA THR A 8 27.49 -6.25 17.01
C THR A 8 26.55 -5.31 17.76
N GLU A 9 27.10 -4.31 18.46
CA GLU A 9 26.30 -3.30 19.16
C GLU A 9 25.49 -2.43 18.19
N ILE A 10 26.11 -1.99 17.08
CA ILE A 10 25.41 -1.22 16.04
C ILE A 10 24.29 -2.04 15.40
N ARG A 11 24.52 -3.34 15.13
CA ARG A 11 23.49 -4.24 14.60
C ARG A 11 22.32 -4.40 15.58
N ALA A 12 22.60 -4.58 16.86
CA ALA A 12 21.56 -4.68 17.89
C ALA A 12 20.74 -3.38 18.01
N LEU A 13 21.39 -2.21 17.91
CA LEU A 13 20.70 -0.92 17.90
C LEU A 13 19.83 -0.74 16.65
N ALA A 14 20.33 -1.16 15.48
CA ALA A 14 19.56 -1.11 14.23
C ALA A 14 18.35 -2.04 14.28
N ASP A 15 18.52 -3.28 14.75
CA ASP A 15 17.42 -4.23 14.93
C ASP A 15 16.37 -3.69 15.93
N GLN A 16 16.80 -3.09 17.03
CA GLN A 16 15.87 -2.46 17.98
C GLN A 16 15.11 -1.29 17.34
N ALA A 17 15.78 -0.46 16.54
CA ALA A 17 15.12 0.63 15.83
C ALA A 17 14.08 0.12 14.83
N PHE A 18 14.42 -0.92 14.06
CA PHE A 18 13.52 -1.56 13.10
C PHE A 18 12.33 -2.21 13.80
N SER A 19 12.58 -2.94 14.87
CA SER A 19 11.54 -3.61 15.65
C SER A 19 10.54 -2.61 16.25
N ARG A 20 11.02 -1.47 16.78
CA ARG A 20 10.15 -0.41 17.31
C ARG A 20 9.42 0.37 16.22
N ALA A 21 10.07 0.61 15.08
CA ALA A 21 9.47 1.31 13.95
C ALA A 21 8.38 0.48 13.29
N ALA A 22 8.67 -0.79 13.00
CA ALA A 22 7.73 -1.74 12.42
C ALA A 22 6.62 -2.14 13.41
N GLY A 23 6.94 -2.22 14.70
CA GLY A 23 6.10 -2.90 15.68
C GLY A 23 6.15 -4.43 15.56
N ALA A 24 7.21 -4.96 14.94
CA ALA A 24 7.39 -6.38 14.67
C ALA A 24 8.86 -6.77 14.88
N PRO A 25 9.16 -7.83 15.66
CA PRO A 25 10.54 -8.28 15.89
C PRO A 25 11.09 -9.04 14.68
N LEU A 26 12.41 -9.12 14.56
CA LEU A 26 13.08 -10.02 13.62
C LEU A 26 12.94 -11.47 14.08
N VAL A 27 12.48 -12.32 13.17
CA VAL A 27 12.29 -13.75 13.41
C VAL A 27 13.16 -14.54 12.45
N GLU A 28 14.07 -15.33 13.00
CA GLU A 28 14.95 -16.25 12.26
C GLU A 28 14.27 -17.62 12.04
N GLY A 29 14.94 -18.52 11.32
CA GLY A 29 14.48 -19.91 11.19
C GLY A 29 13.45 -20.14 10.08
N ASN A 30 13.27 -19.20 9.15
CA ASN A 30 12.25 -19.26 8.11
C ASN A 30 12.83 -19.70 6.76
N HIS A 31 11.97 -20.28 5.93
CA HIS A 31 12.20 -20.41 4.50
C HIS A 31 11.19 -19.54 3.77
N VAL A 32 11.67 -18.78 2.80
CA VAL A 32 10.82 -17.91 1.96
C VAL A 32 10.95 -18.30 0.50
N ARG A 33 9.85 -18.20 -0.23
CA ARG A 33 9.83 -18.38 -1.67
C ARG A 33 9.05 -17.25 -2.32
N LEU A 34 9.69 -16.58 -3.27
CA LEU A 34 9.07 -15.52 -4.04
C LEU A 34 8.10 -16.10 -5.06
N LEU A 35 6.94 -15.46 -5.22
CA LEU A 35 5.89 -15.88 -6.15
C LEU A 35 5.56 -14.71 -7.09
N LYS A 36 6.04 -14.80 -8.34
CA LYS A 36 6.19 -13.65 -9.24
C LYS A 36 4.90 -13.15 -9.87
N ASP A 37 3.87 -13.95 -9.97
CA ASP A 37 2.54 -13.56 -10.49
C ASP A 37 1.48 -14.61 -10.12
N ALA A 38 0.25 -14.49 -10.63
CA ALA A 38 -0.82 -15.46 -10.34
C ALA A 38 -0.53 -16.88 -10.84
N ARG A 39 0.29 -17.06 -11.87
CA ARG A 39 0.66 -18.39 -12.39
C ARG A 39 1.51 -19.16 -11.39
N GLU A 40 2.20 -18.45 -10.49
CA GLU A 40 2.93 -19.06 -9.36
C GLU A 40 2.12 -19.01 -8.05
N ASN A 41 1.42 -17.90 -7.78
CA ASN A 41 0.67 -17.72 -6.54
C ASN A 41 -0.57 -18.63 -6.46
N TYR A 42 -1.45 -18.60 -7.46
CA TYR A 42 -2.73 -19.31 -7.36
C TYR A 42 -2.56 -20.84 -7.29
N PRO A 43 -1.68 -21.49 -8.08
CA PRO A 43 -1.42 -22.91 -7.89
C PRO A 43 -0.86 -23.22 -6.50
N ALA A 44 0.12 -22.44 -6.02
CA ALA A 44 0.68 -22.66 -4.68
C ALA A 44 -0.38 -22.52 -3.56
N TRP A 45 -1.29 -21.55 -3.69
CA TRP A 45 -2.39 -21.37 -2.74
C TRP A 45 -3.39 -22.53 -2.79
N LEU A 46 -3.77 -22.97 -3.99
CA LEU A 46 -4.70 -24.07 -4.18
C LEU A 46 -4.12 -25.41 -3.72
N ASP A 47 -2.83 -25.65 -3.96
CA ASP A 47 -2.12 -26.84 -3.49
C ASP A 47 -2.08 -26.86 -1.95
N ALA A 48 -1.77 -25.72 -1.33
CA ALA A 48 -1.81 -25.58 0.13
C ALA A 48 -3.23 -25.82 0.69
N ILE A 49 -4.26 -25.23 0.08
CA ILE A 49 -5.66 -25.46 0.46
C ILE A 49 -6.01 -26.96 0.33
N GLY A 50 -5.65 -27.59 -0.78
CA GLY A 50 -5.89 -29.02 -1.01
C GLY A 50 -5.24 -29.91 0.05
N ALA A 51 -4.02 -29.56 0.46
CA ALA A 51 -3.25 -30.29 1.46
C ALA A 51 -3.77 -30.12 2.90
N ALA A 52 -4.57 -29.09 3.19
CA ALA A 52 -4.99 -28.73 4.56
C ALA A 52 -5.65 -29.89 5.32
N LYS A 53 -5.39 -29.98 6.63
CA LYS A 53 -5.90 -31.04 7.52
C LYS A 53 -6.59 -30.52 8.77
N ARG A 54 -6.26 -29.31 9.22
CA ARG A 54 -6.77 -28.73 10.48
C ARG A 54 -7.55 -27.45 10.23
N HIS A 55 -6.91 -26.46 9.63
CA HIS A 55 -7.52 -25.16 9.43
C HIS A 55 -6.93 -24.37 8.26
N ILE A 56 -7.75 -23.47 7.73
CA ILE A 56 -7.40 -22.52 6.69
C ILE A 56 -7.87 -21.13 7.14
N HIS A 57 -6.95 -20.18 7.15
CA HIS A 57 -7.20 -18.76 7.36
C HIS A 57 -6.97 -18.02 6.07
N PHE A 58 -8.00 -17.39 5.51
CA PHE A 58 -7.90 -16.67 4.26
C PHE A 58 -8.46 -15.25 4.38
N GLU A 59 -7.61 -14.25 4.18
CA GLU A 59 -7.96 -12.83 4.23
C GLU A 59 -7.63 -12.23 2.88
N SER A 60 -8.59 -11.53 2.27
CA SER A 60 -8.39 -10.85 0.99
C SER A 60 -9.26 -9.62 0.89
N TYR A 61 -8.66 -8.49 0.51
CA TYR A 61 -9.39 -7.26 0.20
C TYR A 61 -10.59 -7.52 -0.73
N SER A 62 -10.39 -8.29 -1.80
CA SER A 62 -11.48 -8.71 -2.68
C SER A 62 -11.38 -10.17 -3.10
N ILE A 63 -12.54 -10.78 -3.31
CA ILE A 63 -12.69 -12.03 -4.05
C ILE A 63 -13.75 -11.72 -5.11
N HIS A 64 -13.49 -12.08 -6.37
CA HIS A 64 -14.40 -11.82 -7.47
C HIS A 64 -15.26 -13.06 -7.75
N GLU A 65 -16.57 -12.88 -7.96
CA GLU A 65 -17.47 -13.96 -8.38
C GLU A 65 -17.32 -14.22 -9.88
N ASP A 66 -16.13 -14.67 -10.29
CA ASP A 66 -15.78 -15.12 -11.63
C ASP A 66 -15.25 -16.58 -11.58
N ASP A 67 -14.74 -17.09 -12.69
CA ASP A 67 -14.25 -18.47 -12.80
C ASP A 67 -13.14 -18.75 -11.77
N THR A 68 -12.23 -17.79 -11.57
CA THR A 68 -11.14 -17.87 -10.60
C THR A 68 -11.68 -17.90 -9.17
N GLY A 69 -12.54 -16.96 -8.79
CA GLY A 69 -13.08 -16.94 -7.43
C GLY A 69 -14.00 -18.13 -7.13
N CYS A 70 -14.72 -18.65 -8.13
CA CYS A 70 -15.46 -19.90 -7.99
C CYS A 70 -14.53 -21.08 -7.73
N LYS A 71 -13.39 -21.17 -8.43
CA LYS A 71 -12.38 -22.22 -8.20
C LYS A 71 -11.86 -22.22 -6.76
N PHE A 72 -11.52 -21.05 -6.22
CA PHE A 72 -11.09 -20.91 -4.83
C PHE A 72 -12.22 -21.25 -3.85
N ALA A 73 -13.44 -20.77 -4.10
CA ALA A 73 -14.59 -21.08 -3.27
C ALA A 73 -14.88 -22.58 -3.21
N ASP A 74 -14.76 -23.28 -4.34
CA ASP A 74 -15.00 -24.72 -4.46
C ASP A 74 -13.95 -25.53 -3.70
N ALA A 75 -12.67 -25.14 -3.81
CA ALA A 75 -11.59 -25.76 -3.05
C ALA A 75 -11.82 -25.61 -1.53
N LEU A 76 -12.14 -24.39 -1.07
CA LEU A 76 -12.40 -24.10 0.34
C LEU A 76 -13.64 -24.85 0.86
N LEU A 77 -14.70 -24.95 0.06
CA LEU A 77 -15.89 -25.75 0.36
C LEU A 77 -15.57 -27.24 0.47
N GLY A 78 -14.72 -27.77 -0.42
CA GLY A 78 -14.25 -29.15 -0.36
C GLY A 78 -13.60 -29.45 0.99
N LYS A 79 -12.67 -28.60 1.42
CA LYS A 79 -11.99 -28.75 2.72
C LYS A 79 -12.92 -28.61 3.91
N ALA A 80 -13.86 -27.66 3.87
CA ALA A 80 -14.87 -27.52 4.92
C ALA A 80 -15.73 -28.78 5.07
N ARG A 81 -16.10 -29.44 3.95
CA ARG A 81 -16.83 -30.73 3.95
C ARG A 81 -16.00 -31.88 4.49
N GLU A 82 -14.69 -31.84 4.34
CA GLU A 82 -13.74 -32.80 4.95
C GLU A 82 -13.54 -32.55 6.46
N GLY A 83 -14.17 -31.52 7.04
CA GLY A 83 -14.06 -31.17 8.46
C GLY A 83 -12.91 -30.21 8.78
N VAL A 84 -12.19 -29.71 7.78
CA VAL A 84 -11.17 -28.67 7.98
C VAL A 84 -11.85 -27.35 8.32
N ARG A 85 -11.35 -26.64 9.34
CA ARG A 85 -11.92 -25.35 9.73
C ARG A 85 -11.49 -24.24 8.78
N VAL A 86 -12.43 -23.69 8.02
CA VAL A 86 -12.13 -22.64 7.04
C VAL A 86 -12.70 -21.30 7.49
N ARG A 87 -11.83 -20.29 7.60
CA ARG A 87 -12.20 -18.93 8.01
C ARG A 87 -11.79 -17.92 6.93
N ILE A 88 -12.75 -17.09 6.51
CA ILE A 88 -12.55 -16.09 5.46
C ILE A 88 -12.89 -14.69 5.98
N ILE A 89 -12.00 -13.73 5.73
CA ILE A 89 -12.24 -12.29 5.88
C ILE A 89 -12.22 -11.64 4.49
N TYR A 90 -13.18 -10.76 4.23
CA TYR A 90 -13.17 -9.89 3.06
C TYR A 90 -13.58 -8.46 3.42
N ASP A 91 -13.07 -7.46 2.69
CA ASP A 91 -13.44 -6.05 2.88
C ASP A 91 -14.77 -5.72 2.20
N TRP A 92 -15.61 -4.92 2.86
CA TRP A 92 -16.92 -4.58 2.32
C TRP A 92 -16.83 -3.80 0.98
N VAL A 93 -15.92 -2.84 0.82
CA VAL A 93 -15.77 -2.13 -0.47
C VAL A 93 -15.01 -2.95 -1.48
N GLY A 94 -13.98 -3.69 -1.05
CA GLY A 94 -13.30 -4.59 -1.96
C GLY A 94 -14.24 -5.65 -2.57
N GLY A 95 -15.22 -6.13 -1.78
CA GLY A 95 -16.30 -7.01 -2.26
C GLY A 95 -17.45 -6.30 -2.98
N PHE A 96 -17.61 -4.99 -2.84
CA PHE A 96 -18.78 -4.26 -3.35
C PHE A 96 -18.85 -4.33 -4.89
N GLY A 97 -19.93 -4.94 -5.39
CA GLY A 97 -20.13 -5.16 -6.83
C GLY A 97 -19.22 -6.23 -7.45
N LYS A 98 -18.37 -6.91 -6.66
CA LYS A 98 -17.49 -8.01 -7.11
C LYS A 98 -17.99 -9.38 -6.68
N THR A 99 -18.64 -9.47 -5.53
CA THR A 99 -19.28 -10.71 -5.04
C THR A 99 -20.72 -10.47 -4.60
N SER A 100 -21.60 -11.41 -4.93
CA SER A 100 -22.99 -11.38 -4.51
C SER A 100 -23.19 -11.92 -3.09
N ARG A 101 -24.32 -11.57 -2.47
CA ARG A 101 -24.74 -12.21 -1.20
C ARG A 101 -24.91 -13.73 -1.36
N ARG A 102 -25.31 -14.19 -2.55
CA ARG A 102 -25.50 -15.62 -2.85
C ARG A 102 -24.18 -16.37 -2.77
N PHE A 103 -23.10 -15.82 -3.32
CA PHE A 103 -21.76 -16.39 -3.24
C PHE A 103 -21.33 -16.63 -1.78
N TRP A 104 -21.44 -15.61 -0.93
CA TRP A 104 -21.07 -15.74 0.48
C TRP A 104 -22.00 -16.66 1.26
N ASN A 105 -23.30 -16.66 0.96
CA ASN A 105 -24.25 -17.56 1.61
C ASN A 105 -24.00 -19.03 1.25
N ARG A 106 -23.57 -19.31 0.02
CA ARG A 106 -23.13 -20.65 -0.42
C ARG A 106 -21.95 -21.14 0.43
N LEU A 107 -20.93 -20.30 0.63
CA LEU A 107 -19.77 -20.62 1.48
C LEU A 107 -20.20 -20.92 2.93
N ARG A 108 -21.00 -20.03 3.53
CA ARG A 108 -21.51 -20.22 4.90
C ARG A 108 -22.34 -21.49 5.05
N ALA A 109 -23.23 -21.78 4.10
CA ALA A 109 -24.04 -22.99 4.12
C ALA A 109 -23.20 -24.27 3.98
N GLY A 110 -22.03 -24.18 3.35
CA GLY A 110 -21.06 -25.28 3.24
C GLY A 110 -20.10 -25.41 4.42
N GLY A 111 -20.31 -24.69 5.52
CA GLY A 111 -19.49 -24.78 6.75
C GLY A 111 -18.32 -23.82 6.83
N VAL A 112 -18.15 -22.91 5.86
CA VAL A 112 -17.08 -21.90 5.89
C VAL A 112 -17.49 -20.72 6.78
N GLU A 113 -16.64 -20.35 7.73
CA GLU A 113 -16.86 -19.17 8.57
C GLU A 113 -16.45 -17.91 7.78
N VAL A 114 -17.42 -17.07 7.39
CA VAL A 114 -17.14 -15.86 6.58
C VAL A 114 -17.51 -14.60 7.34
N ARG A 115 -16.55 -13.67 7.50
CA ARG A 115 -16.76 -12.33 8.08
C ARG A 115 -16.45 -11.22 7.08
N CYS A 116 -17.23 -10.14 7.17
CA CYS A 116 -17.11 -8.95 6.33
C CYS A 116 -16.51 -7.82 7.17
N TYR A 117 -15.40 -7.26 6.73
CA TYR A 117 -14.74 -6.13 7.39
C TYR A 117 -15.42 -4.81 7.02
N ASN A 118 -15.79 -4.05 8.05
CA ASN A 118 -16.37 -2.70 8.00
C ASN A 118 -17.49 -2.47 6.94
N PRO A 119 -18.59 -3.25 6.94
CA PRO A 119 -19.79 -2.83 6.23
C PRO A 119 -20.32 -1.50 6.78
N PRO A 120 -21.09 -0.70 6.00
CA PRO A 120 -21.74 0.49 6.50
C PRO A 120 -22.66 0.14 7.67
N ARG A 121 -22.48 0.83 8.79
CA ARG A 121 -23.31 0.70 9.98
C ARG A 121 -23.72 2.07 10.48
N LEU A 122 -24.88 2.16 11.13
CA LEU A 122 -25.40 3.42 11.65
C LEU A 122 -24.62 3.91 12.89
N ASP A 123 -24.10 2.98 13.69
CA ASP A 123 -23.23 3.25 14.83
C ASP A 123 -21.80 3.65 14.42
N SER A 124 -21.44 3.41 13.16
CA SER A 124 -20.11 3.66 12.59
C SER A 124 -20.20 4.22 11.16
N PRO A 125 -20.76 5.43 10.96
CA PRO A 125 -21.14 5.94 9.64
C PRO A 125 -19.95 6.11 8.68
N PHE A 126 -18.74 6.27 9.20
CA PHE A 126 -17.49 6.38 8.43
C PHE A 126 -16.55 5.18 8.63
N GLY A 127 -16.94 4.15 9.38
CA GLY A 127 -16.09 2.98 9.64
C GLY A 127 -15.67 2.26 8.36
N TRP A 128 -16.55 2.26 7.35
CA TRP A 128 -16.27 1.74 6.01
C TRP A 128 -15.16 2.49 5.28
N LEU A 129 -14.61 3.61 5.77
CA LEU A 129 -13.42 4.24 5.17
C LEU A 129 -12.13 3.50 5.53
N SER A 130 -12.07 2.88 6.71
CA SER A 130 -10.96 1.99 7.08
C SER A 130 -11.12 0.67 6.35
N ARG A 131 -10.08 0.26 5.62
CA ARG A 131 -10.07 -0.99 4.85
C ARG A 131 -9.34 -2.10 5.54
N ASP A 132 -9.80 -3.32 5.33
CA ASP A 132 -8.92 -4.47 5.41
C ASP A 132 -8.29 -4.70 4.04
N HIS A 133 -7.07 -4.22 3.87
CA HIS A 133 -6.35 -4.30 2.61
C HIS A 133 -5.31 -5.43 2.61
N ARG A 134 -5.31 -6.28 3.64
CA ARG A 134 -4.45 -7.46 3.71
C ARG A 134 -4.85 -8.49 2.66
N LYS A 135 -3.87 -9.23 2.15
CA LYS A 135 -4.09 -10.46 1.39
C LYS A 135 -3.14 -11.51 1.93
N MET A 136 -3.70 -12.48 2.65
CA MET A 136 -2.93 -13.58 3.21
C MET A 136 -3.72 -14.88 3.21
N LEU A 137 -3.00 -15.99 3.13
CA LEU A 137 -3.51 -17.34 3.30
C LEU A 137 -2.60 -18.07 4.27
N SER A 138 -3.14 -18.73 5.29
CA SER A 138 -2.38 -19.65 6.13
C SER A 138 -3.10 -20.99 6.22
N VAL A 139 -2.31 -22.06 6.18
CA VAL A 139 -2.80 -23.43 6.23
C VAL A 139 -2.06 -24.19 7.33
N ASP A 140 -2.83 -24.75 8.26
CA ASP A 140 -2.40 -25.64 9.35
C ASP A 140 -1.25 -25.11 10.23
N SER A 141 -1.03 -23.79 10.26
CA SER A 141 0.16 -23.16 10.85
C SER A 141 1.49 -23.67 10.28
N GLN A 142 1.48 -24.26 9.08
CA GLN A 142 2.67 -24.83 8.42
C GLN A 142 3.20 -23.96 7.28
N VAL A 143 2.29 -23.30 6.57
CA VAL A 143 2.61 -22.42 5.45
C VAL A 143 1.73 -21.18 5.50
N GLY A 144 2.35 -20.03 5.24
CA GLY A 144 1.70 -18.74 5.11
C GLY A 144 2.03 -18.12 3.77
N PHE A 145 1.09 -17.35 3.22
CA PHE A 145 1.27 -16.56 2.02
C PHE A 145 0.87 -15.12 2.33
N VAL A 146 1.66 -14.16 1.86
CA VAL A 146 1.32 -12.73 1.89
C VAL A 146 1.50 -12.18 0.49
N SER A 147 0.58 -11.34 0.03
CA SER A 147 0.56 -10.95 -1.38
C SER A 147 0.00 -9.55 -1.63
N GLY A 148 0.31 -8.99 -2.79
CA GLY A 148 -0.42 -7.88 -3.39
C GLY A 148 -1.68 -8.31 -4.15
N LEU A 149 -1.77 -9.60 -4.52
CA LEU A 149 -2.88 -10.18 -5.29
C LEU A 149 -4.14 -10.35 -4.44
N CYS A 150 -5.29 -10.01 -5.02
CA CYS A 150 -6.58 -10.53 -4.57
C CYS A 150 -6.91 -11.82 -5.35
N VAL A 151 -8.17 -12.26 -5.30
CA VAL A 151 -8.66 -13.37 -6.14
C VAL A 151 -9.59 -12.85 -7.23
N GLY A 152 -9.19 -13.06 -8.48
CA GLY A 152 -10.02 -12.79 -9.66
C GLY A 152 -9.26 -12.99 -10.97
N ARG A 153 -10.01 -13.03 -12.08
CA ARG A 153 -9.49 -13.37 -13.41
C ARG A 153 -8.48 -12.37 -13.98
N MET A 154 -8.48 -11.12 -13.52
CA MET A 154 -7.57 -10.07 -14.01
C MET A 154 -6.10 -10.39 -13.76
N TRP A 155 -5.77 -11.12 -12.70
CA TRP A 155 -4.40 -11.57 -12.46
C TRP A 155 -3.99 -12.77 -13.31
N GLU A 156 -4.94 -13.53 -13.87
CA GLU A 156 -4.67 -14.59 -14.86
C GLU A 156 -4.69 -14.05 -16.30
N GLY A 157 -5.29 -12.87 -16.51
CA GLY A 157 -5.53 -12.30 -17.83
C GLY A 157 -6.76 -12.92 -18.51
N VAL A 158 -7.06 -12.46 -19.71
CA VAL A 158 -8.13 -13.03 -20.54
C VAL A 158 -7.56 -13.27 -21.94
N PRO A 159 -6.93 -14.44 -22.18
CA PRO A 159 -6.24 -14.75 -23.43
C PRO A 159 -7.13 -14.60 -24.66
N GLU A 160 -8.41 -14.99 -24.57
CA GLU A 160 -9.39 -14.90 -25.66
C GLU A 160 -9.66 -13.46 -26.09
N LYS A 161 -9.45 -12.51 -25.17
CA LYS A 161 -9.59 -11.07 -25.41
C LYS A 161 -8.26 -10.35 -25.59
N LYS A 162 -7.14 -11.09 -25.60
CA LYS A 162 -5.77 -10.54 -25.62
C LYS A 162 -5.52 -9.51 -24.52
N ILE A 163 -6.05 -9.78 -23.33
CA ILE A 163 -5.83 -8.95 -22.14
C ILE A 163 -4.77 -9.66 -21.30
N ASP A 164 -3.58 -9.06 -21.20
CA ASP A 164 -2.50 -9.59 -20.37
C ASP A 164 -2.84 -9.53 -18.88
N PRO A 165 -2.30 -10.46 -18.06
CA PRO A 165 -2.50 -10.47 -16.62
C PRO A 165 -1.98 -9.21 -15.94
N TRP A 166 -2.61 -8.85 -14.83
CA TRP A 166 -2.08 -7.85 -13.91
C TRP A 166 -0.74 -8.34 -13.33
N ARG A 167 0.25 -7.45 -13.31
CA ARG A 167 1.56 -7.72 -12.72
C ARG A 167 1.51 -7.44 -11.23
N ASP A 168 1.70 -8.47 -10.43
CA ASP A 168 1.66 -8.42 -8.97
C ASP A 168 2.48 -9.57 -8.40
N ILE A 169 2.69 -9.62 -7.08
CA ILE A 169 3.63 -10.54 -6.44
C ILE A 169 3.15 -10.98 -5.05
N GLY A 170 3.55 -12.19 -4.66
CA GLY A 170 3.44 -12.67 -3.29
C GLY A 170 4.69 -13.36 -2.80
N ILE A 171 4.64 -13.79 -1.55
CA ILE A 171 5.68 -14.53 -0.86
C ILE A 171 5.05 -15.70 -0.10
N GLU A 172 5.60 -16.90 -0.27
CA GLU A 172 5.35 -18.05 0.59
C GLU A 172 6.35 -18.04 1.74
N VAL A 173 5.86 -18.30 2.95
CA VAL A 173 6.63 -18.36 4.19
C VAL A 173 6.37 -19.69 4.88
N ARG A 174 7.45 -20.36 5.28
CA ARG A 174 7.43 -21.53 6.18
C ARG A 174 8.36 -21.29 7.35
N GLY A 175 8.02 -21.82 8.52
CA GLY A 175 8.79 -21.64 9.74
C GLY A 175 8.06 -20.79 10.79
N PRO A 176 8.78 -20.32 11.82
CA PRO A 176 8.18 -19.66 12.99
C PRO A 176 7.32 -18.44 12.68
N SER A 177 7.63 -17.70 11.61
CA SER A 177 6.88 -16.48 11.23
C SER A 177 5.48 -16.75 10.70
N VAL A 178 5.10 -18.00 10.40
CA VAL A 178 3.71 -18.35 10.08
C VAL A 178 2.78 -18.04 11.25
N ALA A 179 3.26 -18.18 12.50
CA ALA A 179 2.50 -17.79 13.68
C ALA A 179 2.15 -16.29 13.69
N ASP A 180 3.05 -15.42 13.20
CA ASP A 180 2.80 -13.98 13.13
C ASP A 180 1.79 -13.62 12.04
N ILE A 181 1.82 -14.36 10.92
CA ILE A 181 0.81 -14.24 9.86
C ILE A 181 -0.57 -14.64 10.40
N GLU A 182 -0.68 -15.76 11.12
CA GLU A 182 -1.94 -16.18 11.76
C GLU A 182 -2.40 -15.22 12.85
N GLN A 183 -1.47 -14.67 13.64
CA GLN A 183 -1.78 -13.67 14.65
C GLN A 183 -2.35 -12.39 14.02
N ALA A 184 -1.81 -11.97 12.87
CA ALA A 184 -2.34 -10.84 12.12
C ALA A 184 -3.79 -11.09 11.68
N PHE A 185 -4.09 -12.28 11.13
CA PHE A 185 -5.46 -12.68 10.81
C PHE A 185 -6.36 -12.69 12.04
N ALA A 186 -5.91 -13.32 13.13
CA ALA A 186 -6.67 -13.44 14.38
C ALA A 186 -7.02 -12.07 14.96
N GLN A 187 -6.12 -11.09 14.81
CA GLN A 187 -6.34 -9.71 15.21
C GLN A 187 -7.53 -9.10 14.47
N VAL A 188 -7.57 -9.18 13.13
CA VAL A 188 -8.69 -8.63 12.34
C VAL A 188 -9.96 -9.43 12.59
N TRP A 189 -9.87 -10.76 12.69
CA TRP A 189 -10.99 -11.63 13.04
C TRP A 189 -11.66 -11.19 14.35
N ALA A 190 -10.89 -10.92 15.40
CA ALA A 190 -11.38 -10.44 16.69
C ALA A 190 -11.98 -9.03 16.63
N MET A 191 -11.56 -8.16 15.70
CA MET A 191 -12.17 -6.84 15.52
C MET A 191 -13.61 -6.91 14.99
N ILE A 192 -13.94 -7.97 14.24
CA ILE A 192 -15.21 -8.10 13.51
C ILE A 192 -16.11 -9.24 14.05
N GLY A 193 -15.82 -9.75 15.24
CA GLY A 193 -16.65 -10.74 15.93
C GLY A 193 -15.92 -11.45 17.07
N LYS A 194 -16.39 -12.64 17.45
CA LYS A 194 -15.73 -13.43 18.52
C LYS A 194 -14.29 -13.79 18.14
N PRO A 195 -13.31 -13.66 19.05
CA PRO A 195 -11.91 -14.00 18.76
C PRO A 195 -11.75 -15.50 18.51
N ILE A 196 -10.67 -15.87 17.82
CA ILE A 196 -10.22 -17.26 17.75
C ILE A 196 -9.73 -17.65 19.16
N PRO A 197 -10.12 -18.81 19.70
CA PRO A 197 -9.58 -19.29 20.97
C PRO A 197 -8.05 -19.39 20.94
N GLU A 198 -7.38 -18.93 21.99
CA GLU A 198 -5.92 -18.86 22.05
C GLU A 198 -5.22 -20.21 21.82
N HIS A 199 -5.82 -21.31 22.28
CA HIS A 199 -5.30 -22.67 22.08
C HIS A 199 -5.31 -23.15 20.62
N GLU A 200 -6.02 -22.45 19.72
CA GLU A 200 -6.01 -22.74 18.29
C GLU A 200 -4.91 -21.97 17.54
N LEU A 201 -4.33 -20.93 18.15
CA LEU A 201 -3.28 -20.13 17.54
C LEU A 201 -1.92 -20.76 17.82
N ALA A 202 -1.09 -20.90 16.79
CA ALA A 202 0.27 -21.39 16.97
C ALA A 202 1.14 -20.32 17.64
N SER A 203 1.99 -20.74 18.58
CA SER A 203 3.09 -19.90 19.06
C SER A 203 4.34 -20.12 18.21
N ARG A 204 5.18 -19.09 18.05
CA ARG A 204 6.44 -19.21 17.28
C ARG A 204 7.31 -20.37 17.74
N ASN A 205 7.40 -20.56 19.06
CA ASN A 205 8.24 -21.60 19.68
C ASN A 205 7.71 -23.02 19.44
N ALA A 206 6.43 -23.16 19.09
CA ALA A 206 5.82 -24.45 18.77
C ALA A 206 6.03 -24.86 17.31
N LEU A 207 6.46 -23.95 16.44
CA LEU A 207 6.68 -24.21 15.03
C LEU A 207 8.13 -24.58 14.75
N ALA A 208 8.34 -25.60 13.92
CA ALA A 208 9.66 -26.02 13.49
C ALA A 208 10.30 -24.95 12.60
N GLN A 209 11.63 -24.84 12.69
CA GLN A 209 12.41 -24.06 11.72
C GLN A 209 12.35 -24.73 10.35
N ALA A 210 12.28 -23.92 9.30
CA ALA A 210 12.19 -24.37 7.91
C ALA A 210 13.38 -23.91 7.05
N GLY A 211 14.22 -23.00 7.56
CA GLY A 211 15.38 -22.43 6.87
C GLY A 211 16.13 -21.46 7.79
N GLU A 212 16.92 -20.57 7.22
CA GLU A 212 17.76 -19.61 7.96
C GLU A 212 17.36 -18.15 7.74
N THR A 213 16.36 -17.88 6.89
CA THR A 213 16.01 -16.52 6.48
C THR A 213 15.40 -15.72 7.62
N PRO A 214 15.99 -14.56 7.99
CA PRO A 214 15.40 -13.65 8.96
C PRO A 214 14.35 -12.75 8.29
N LEU A 215 13.16 -12.65 8.89
CA LEU A 215 12.11 -11.77 8.40
C LEU A 215 11.25 -11.16 9.51
N ARG A 216 10.49 -10.12 9.17
CA ARG A 216 9.45 -9.51 10.01
C ARG A 216 8.12 -9.57 9.30
N ILE A 217 7.08 -9.92 10.06
CA ILE A 217 5.70 -9.77 9.63
C ILE A 217 5.17 -8.45 10.21
N VAL A 218 5.03 -7.45 9.35
CA VAL A 218 4.58 -6.11 9.76
C VAL A 218 3.07 -6.00 9.55
N ALA A 219 2.32 -6.32 10.60
CA ALA A 219 0.87 -6.22 10.61
C ALA A 219 0.43 -4.81 11.01
N SER A 220 0.17 -3.95 10.03
CA SER A 220 -0.33 -2.59 10.29
C SER A 220 -1.84 -2.64 10.55
N VAL A 221 -2.29 -1.84 11.52
CA VAL A 221 -3.70 -1.53 11.77
C VAL A 221 -3.85 0.00 11.87
N PRO A 222 -5.08 0.55 11.74
CA PRO A 222 -5.28 1.99 11.74
C PRO A 222 -4.58 2.69 12.92
N ALA A 223 -3.98 3.85 12.64
CA ALA A 223 -3.22 4.69 13.58
C ALA A 223 -1.90 4.12 14.13
N THR A 224 -1.40 2.95 13.68
CA THR A 224 -0.09 2.42 14.12
C THR A 224 1.10 2.89 13.27
N ALA A 225 0.88 3.11 11.97
CA ALA A 225 1.86 3.62 11.01
C ALA A 225 3.22 2.88 11.04
N GLY A 226 3.21 1.56 11.26
CA GLY A 226 4.41 0.73 11.38
C GLY A 226 5.26 0.78 10.12
N MET A 227 4.66 0.44 8.97
CA MET A 227 5.38 0.49 7.69
C MET A 227 5.81 1.90 7.28
N PHE A 228 5.03 2.93 7.55
CA PHE A 228 5.44 4.32 7.27
C PHE A 228 6.73 4.72 8.00
N ARG A 229 6.87 4.31 9.26
CA ARG A 229 8.08 4.56 10.05
C ARG A 229 9.25 3.74 9.53
N LEU A 230 9.02 2.47 9.22
CA LEU A 230 10.06 1.59 8.69
C LEU A 230 10.55 2.05 7.30
N ASP A 231 9.66 2.37 6.37
CA ASP A 231 10.01 2.86 5.03
C ASP A 231 10.86 4.15 5.11
N GLN A 232 10.56 5.07 6.04
CA GLN A 232 11.39 6.27 6.27
C GLN A 232 12.77 5.94 6.81
N LEU A 233 12.89 4.98 7.73
CA LEU A 233 14.18 4.52 8.23
C LEU A 233 15.00 3.87 7.11
N VAL A 234 14.39 3.01 6.30
CA VAL A 234 15.04 2.35 5.17
C VAL A 234 15.53 3.39 4.16
N ALA A 235 14.70 4.38 3.81
CA ALA A 235 15.14 5.48 2.96
C ALA A 235 16.35 6.22 3.54
N THR A 236 16.34 6.49 4.84
CA THR A 236 17.46 7.18 5.53
C THR A 236 18.74 6.34 5.58
N LEU A 237 18.62 5.01 5.68
CA LEU A 237 19.74 4.09 5.82
C LEU A 237 20.34 3.62 4.50
N ALA A 238 19.57 3.68 3.40
CA ALA A 238 20.03 3.26 2.08
C ALA A 238 21.32 3.98 1.67
N ARG A 239 22.26 3.24 1.08
CA ARG A 239 23.60 3.73 0.71
C ARG A 239 23.90 3.63 -0.77
N LYS A 240 23.35 2.64 -1.46
CA LYS A 240 23.63 2.37 -2.87
C LYS A 240 22.38 2.50 -3.72
N ARG A 241 21.29 1.86 -3.29
CA ARG A 241 20.04 1.85 -4.06
C ARG A 241 18.82 1.66 -3.18
N LEU A 242 17.72 2.26 -3.63
CA LEU A 242 16.38 2.08 -3.08
C LEU A 242 15.39 2.02 -4.25
N TRP A 243 14.92 0.81 -4.57
CA TRP A 243 13.99 0.60 -5.67
C TRP A 243 12.62 0.24 -5.13
N LEU A 244 11.60 0.95 -5.59
CA LEU A 244 10.24 0.90 -5.09
C LEU A 244 9.30 0.57 -6.24
N THR A 245 8.34 -0.32 -6.00
CA THR A 245 7.21 -0.56 -6.89
C THR A 245 5.92 -0.31 -6.14
N ASP A 246 5.03 0.52 -6.68
CA ASP A 246 3.76 0.82 -6.03
C ASP A 246 2.61 1.08 -7.02
N ALA A 247 1.45 0.50 -6.72
CA ALA A 247 0.26 0.61 -7.54
C ALA A 247 -0.43 1.98 -7.45
N TYR A 248 -0.33 2.67 -6.32
CA TYR A 248 -1.09 3.88 -6.03
C TYR A 248 -0.24 4.89 -5.26
N TYR A 249 0.93 5.20 -5.80
CA TYR A 249 1.90 6.08 -5.15
C TYR A 249 1.31 7.47 -4.94
N ALA A 250 1.19 7.86 -3.67
CA ALA A 250 0.81 9.20 -3.24
C ALA A 250 1.55 9.53 -1.93
N GLY A 251 2.88 9.62 -2.05
CA GLY A 251 3.77 9.81 -0.91
C GLY A 251 3.46 11.07 -0.10
N THR A 252 3.63 10.96 1.22
CA THR A 252 3.55 12.12 2.12
C THR A 252 4.72 13.07 1.89
N SER A 253 4.58 14.32 2.31
CA SER A 253 5.68 15.29 2.26
C SER A 253 6.93 14.76 2.96
N ALA A 254 6.78 14.12 4.13
CA ALA A 254 7.88 13.53 4.89
C ALA A 254 8.59 12.41 4.10
N TYR A 255 7.83 11.47 3.53
CA TYR A 255 8.43 10.37 2.75
C TYR A 255 9.09 10.88 1.47
N VAL A 256 8.45 11.83 0.77
CA VAL A 256 9.04 12.49 -0.40
C VAL A 256 10.37 13.16 -0.01
N GLN A 257 10.47 13.83 1.14
CA GLN A 257 11.75 14.41 1.57
C GLN A 257 12.81 13.34 1.85
N ALA A 258 12.44 12.21 2.45
CA ALA A 258 13.38 11.11 2.70
C ALA A 258 13.96 10.54 1.39
N LEU A 259 13.10 10.30 0.39
CA LEU A 259 13.54 9.84 -0.94
C LEU A 259 14.44 10.87 -1.64
N ARG A 260 14.09 12.17 -1.54
CA ARG A 260 14.91 13.25 -2.11
C ARG A 260 16.26 13.38 -1.42
N ALA A 261 16.33 13.22 -0.10
CA ALA A 261 17.58 13.26 0.64
C ALA A 261 18.50 12.11 0.19
N SER A 262 17.95 10.90 0.12
CA SER A 262 18.67 9.70 -0.35
C SER A 262 19.23 9.90 -1.76
N ALA A 263 18.41 10.37 -2.71
CA ALA A 263 18.83 10.59 -4.09
C ALA A 263 19.92 11.68 -4.20
N LYS A 264 19.83 12.74 -3.38
CA LYS A 264 20.85 13.80 -3.33
C LYS A 264 22.18 13.32 -2.75
N ASP A 265 22.15 12.33 -1.86
CA ASP A 265 23.34 11.68 -1.31
C ASP A 265 23.93 10.63 -2.27
N GLY A 266 23.40 10.52 -3.49
CA GLY A 266 23.92 9.65 -4.55
C GLY A 266 23.36 8.23 -4.56
N VAL A 267 22.34 7.94 -3.74
CA VAL A 267 21.62 6.66 -3.78
C VAL A 267 20.82 6.56 -5.08
N ASP A 268 20.88 5.42 -5.78
CA ASP A 268 20.02 5.14 -6.94
C ASP A 268 18.60 4.84 -6.49
N VAL A 269 17.78 5.90 -6.40
CA VAL A 269 16.37 5.81 -6.01
C VAL A 269 15.50 5.68 -7.25
N ARG A 270 14.74 4.58 -7.34
CA ARG A 270 13.84 4.31 -8.47
C ARG A 270 12.43 4.03 -7.97
N LEU A 271 11.43 4.51 -8.70
CA LEU A 271 10.02 4.30 -8.44
C LEU A 271 9.34 3.78 -9.71
N LEU A 272 8.86 2.54 -9.68
CA LEU A 272 8.04 1.92 -10.72
C LEU A 272 6.56 2.01 -10.33
N VAL A 273 5.74 2.57 -11.23
CA VAL A 273 4.31 2.85 -11.03
C VAL A 273 3.50 2.44 -12.25
N PRO A 274 2.19 2.19 -12.11
CA PRO A 274 1.34 1.88 -13.27
C PRO A 274 1.15 3.07 -14.22
N ASN A 275 1.24 2.84 -15.54
CA ASN A 275 0.69 3.78 -16.53
C ASN A 275 -0.83 3.63 -16.66
N ALA A 276 -1.31 2.38 -16.65
CA ALA A 276 -2.72 2.01 -16.68
C ALA A 276 -3.21 1.66 -15.25
N THR A 277 -4.33 2.25 -14.83
CA THR A 277 -4.90 2.06 -13.49
C THR A 277 -6.39 1.76 -13.59
N ASP A 278 -6.87 0.93 -12.67
CA ASP A 278 -8.28 0.65 -12.42
C ASP A 278 -9.02 1.81 -11.75
N ILE A 279 -8.30 2.85 -11.28
CA ILE A 279 -8.86 4.08 -10.71
C ILE A 279 -8.40 5.29 -11.54
N PRO A 280 -9.05 5.60 -12.68
CA PRO A 280 -8.57 6.59 -13.65
C PRO A 280 -8.34 8.00 -13.09
N ILE A 281 -9.09 8.39 -12.05
CA ILE A 281 -8.99 9.72 -11.42
C ILE A 281 -7.65 9.92 -10.68
N LEU A 282 -6.94 8.86 -10.33
CA LEU A 282 -5.65 8.94 -9.61
C LEU A 282 -4.45 9.19 -10.53
N LYS A 283 -4.58 8.96 -11.84
CA LYS A 283 -3.47 9.12 -12.79
C LYS A 283 -2.92 10.56 -12.83
N PRO A 284 -3.74 11.62 -12.95
CA PRO A 284 -3.24 12.99 -12.92
C PRO A 284 -2.62 13.38 -11.57
N LEU A 285 -3.17 12.87 -10.46
CA LEU A 285 -2.70 13.17 -9.11
C LEU A 285 -1.31 12.58 -8.86
N SER A 286 -1.11 11.32 -9.26
CA SER A 286 0.19 10.62 -9.15
C SER A 286 1.25 11.36 -9.97
N ARG A 287 0.94 11.69 -11.24
CA ARG A 287 1.86 12.42 -12.12
C ARG A 287 2.22 13.82 -11.62
N ALA A 288 1.31 14.51 -10.92
CA ALA A 288 1.62 15.80 -10.31
C ALA A 288 2.69 15.69 -9.20
N GLY A 289 2.76 14.53 -8.51
CA GLY A 289 3.77 14.27 -7.48
C GLY A 289 5.17 13.96 -8.03
N TYR A 290 5.29 13.43 -9.25
CA TYR A 290 6.57 12.95 -9.80
C TYR A 290 7.60 14.06 -9.98
N ARG A 291 7.16 15.28 -10.31
CA ARG A 291 8.08 16.38 -10.62
C ARG A 291 9.09 16.63 -9.49
N THR A 292 8.63 16.65 -8.25
CA THR A 292 9.48 16.93 -7.08
C THR A 292 10.51 15.82 -6.83
N LEU A 293 10.17 14.58 -7.22
CA LEU A 293 11.06 13.42 -7.15
C LEU A 293 12.12 13.50 -8.27
N LEU A 294 11.67 13.70 -9.51
CA LEU A 294 12.54 13.81 -10.69
C LEU A 294 13.55 14.96 -10.55
N GLU A 295 13.13 16.13 -10.04
CA GLU A 295 14.01 17.27 -9.78
C GLU A 295 15.08 16.99 -8.71
N ALA A 296 14.92 15.93 -7.90
CA ALA A 296 15.89 15.52 -6.88
C ALA A 296 16.77 14.33 -7.30
N GLY A 297 16.63 13.83 -8.54
CA GLY A 297 17.40 12.69 -9.05
C GLY A 297 16.75 11.32 -8.81
N VAL A 298 15.53 11.28 -8.26
CA VAL A 298 14.75 10.03 -8.20
C VAL A 298 14.26 9.70 -9.62
N ARG A 299 14.46 8.47 -10.07
CA ARG A 299 14.02 7.99 -11.38
C ARG A 299 12.62 7.39 -11.27
N VAL A 300 11.70 7.78 -12.14
CA VAL A 300 10.33 7.28 -12.14
C VAL A 300 10.05 6.53 -13.44
N PHE A 301 9.47 5.35 -13.35
CA PHE A 301 9.14 4.48 -14.47
C PHE A 301 7.64 4.17 -14.47
N GLU A 302 7.00 4.25 -15.63
CA GLU A 302 5.60 3.88 -15.81
C GLU A 302 5.50 2.53 -16.54
N TRP A 303 4.84 1.56 -15.92
CA TRP A 303 4.61 0.22 -16.47
C TRP A 303 3.72 0.24 -17.71
N ASN A 304 4.13 -0.45 -18.77
CA ASN A 304 3.43 -0.45 -20.06
C ASN A 304 2.38 -1.57 -20.22
N GLY A 305 2.33 -2.54 -19.31
CA GLY A 305 1.32 -3.61 -19.34
C GLY A 305 -0.06 -3.17 -18.83
N THR A 306 -0.98 -4.13 -18.71
CA THR A 306 -2.40 -3.88 -18.38
C THR A 306 -2.59 -3.21 -17.04
N MET A 307 -1.89 -3.67 -16.00
CA MET A 307 -1.88 -3.07 -14.67
C MET A 307 -0.65 -3.56 -13.89
N LEU A 308 -0.03 -2.68 -13.09
CA LEU A 308 0.99 -3.03 -12.09
C LEU A 308 0.40 -2.83 -10.69
N HIS A 309 0.11 -3.93 -9.99
CA HIS A 309 -0.54 -3.93 -8.68
C HIS A 309 0.41 -4.32 -7.53
N ALA A 310 1.69 -4.54 -7.80
CA ALA A 310 2.68 -4.86 -6.76
C ALA A 310 2.91 -3.70 -5.77
N LYS A 311 3.24 -4.06 -4.52
CA LYS A 311 3.77 -3.13 -3.50
C LYS A 311 5.04 -3.72 -2.92
N THR A 312 6.17 -3.33 -3.50
CA THR A 312 7.47 -3.89 -3.13
C THR A 312 8.52 -2.81 -2.97
N ALA A 313 9.56 -3.14 -2.23
CA ALA A 313 10.72 -2.31 -2.09
C ALA A 313 11.96 -3.20 -1.91
N VAL A 314 13.10 -2.76 -2.43
CA VAL A 314 14.40 -3.39 -2.18
C VAL A 314 15.48 -2.34 -1.98
N ALA A 315 16.32 -2.54 -0.97
CA ALA A 315 17.38 -1.63 -0.60
C ALA A 315 18.71 -2.37 -0.44
N ASP A 316 19.74 -1.82 -1.09
CA ASP A 316 21.14 -2.23 -0.97
C ASP A 316 21.44 -3.74 -1.13
N GLY A 317 20.57 -4.49 -1.80
CA GLY A 317 20.70 -5.94 -1.95
C GLY A 317 20.69 -6.71 -0.62
N ARG A 318 20.08 -6.16 0.42
CA ARG A 318 20.05 -6.76 1.78
C ARG A 318 18.68 -6.73 2.44
N TRP A 319 17.85 -5.76 2.07
CA TRP A 319 16.52 -5.57 2.66
C TRP A 319 15.50 -5.56 1.54
N ALA A 320 14.41 -6.31 1.70
CA ALA A 320 13.31 -6.31 0.76
C ALA A 320 11.96 -6.37 1.48
N ARG A 321 10.95 -5.80 0.84
CA ARG A 321 9.55 -5.84 1.27
C ARG A 321 8.66 -6.38 0.16
N VAL A 322 7.75 -7.26 0.54
CA VAL A 322 6.61 -7.71 -0.27
C VAL A 322 5.36 -7.67 0.61
N GLY A 323 4.27 -7.07 0.13
CA GLY A 323 3.03 -7.03 0.90
C GLY A 323 1.92 -6.22 0.28
N SER A 324 1.01 -5.75 1.12
CA SER A 324 -0.18 -5.03 0.71
C SER A 324 -0.10 -3.51 0.86
N THR A 325 0.85 -2.99 1.67
CA THR A 325 0.95 -1.55 1.97
C THR A 325 1.32 -0.74 0.73
N ASN A 326 0.40 0.10 0.26
CA ASN A 326 0.71 1.12 -0.75
C ASN A 326 1.41 2.33 -0.11
N LEU A 327 2.19 3.05 -0.91
CA LEU A 327 2.90 4.26 -0.53
C LEU A 327 1.97 5.50 -0.53
N ASN A 328 0.90 5.45 0.26
CA ASN A 328 -0.06 6.53 0.42
C ASN A 328 -0.65 6.62 1.84
N ILE A 329 -1.29 7.75 2.14
CA ILE A 329 -1.83 8.05 3.47
C ILE A 329 -2.88 7.01 3.93
N ALA A 330 -3.72 6.52 3.02
CA ALA A 330 -4.77 5.57 3.38
C ALA A 330 -4.17 4.25 3.87
N SER A 331 -3.22 3.68 3.11
CA SER A 331 -2.53 2.45 3.49
C SER A 331 -1.68 2.62 4.74
N TRP A 332 -0.92 3.71 4.87
CA TRP A 332 -0.04 3.91 6.03
C TRP A 332 -0.78 4.20 7.35
N PHE A 333 -1.93 4.87 7.32
CA PHE A 333 -2.58 5.36 8.55
C PHE A 333 -4.00 4.82 8.78
N GLY A 334 -4.71 4.45 7.72
CA GLY A 334 -6.15 4.16 7.77
C GLY A 334 -6.55 2.70 7.57
N ASN A 335 -5.70 1.88 6.96
CA ASN A 335 -6.02 0.50 6.60
C ASN A 335 -5.33 -0.51 7.51
N CYS A 336 -5.91 -1.71 7.60
CA CYS A 336 -5.17 -2.90 7.95
C CYS A 336 -4.34 -3.31 6.74
N GLU A 337 -3.03 -3.50 6.93
CA GLU A 337 -2.08 -3.94 5.91
C GLU A 337 -1.18 -5.04 6.49
N LEU A 338 -0.58 -5.83 5.62
CA LEU A 338 0.34 -6.89 6.00
C LEU A 338 1.50 -6.94 5.01
N ASP A 339 2.71 -6.88 5.56
CA ASP A 339 3.93 -6.91 4.78
C ASP A 339 4.93 -7.90 5.38
N VAL A 340 5.67 -8.56 4.51
CA VAL A 340 6.84 -9.36 4.87
C VAL A 340 8.08 -8.57 4.52
N VAL A 341 8.89 -8.30 5.53
CA VAL A 341 10.17 -7.62 5.41
C VAL A 341 11.26 -8.66 5.61
N VAL A 342 12.04 -8.91 4.57
CA VAL A 342 13.10 -9.93 4.55
C VAL A 342 14.46 -9.25 4.60
N GLU A 343 15.33 -9.70 5.51
CA GLU A 343 16.70 -9.19 5.69
C GLU A 343 17.73 -10.24 5.26
N ASP A 344 17.69 -10.57 3.97
CA ASP A 344 18.53 -11.61 3.38
C ASP A 344 19.08 -11.17 2.02
N GLU A 345 20.37 -11.45 1.79
CA GLU A 345 21.06 -11.05 0.56
C GLU A 345 20.58 -11.80 -0.68
N LEU A 346 20.25 -13.09 -0.55
CA LEU A 346 19.81 -13.90 -1.70
C LEU A 346 18.42 -13.48 -2.14
N PHE A 347 17.50 -13.33 -1.19
CA PHE A 347 16.15 -12.86 -1.47
C PHE A 347 16.13 -11.43 -2.01
N ALA A 348 16.94 -10.52 -1.45
CA ALA A 348 17.03 -9.15 -1.97
C ALA A 348 17.60 -9.09 -3.39
N ARG A 349 18.55 -9.96 -3.76
CA ARG A 349 19.04 -10.05 -5.14
C ARG A 349 17.95 -10.55 -6.10
N GLU A 350 17.17 -11.56 -5.71
CA GLU A 350 16.04 -12.04 -6.52
C GLU A 350 15.02 -10.91 -6.78
N MET A 351 14.75 -10.09 -5.75
CA MET A 351 13.89 -8.91 -5.86
C MET A 351 14.47 -7.83 -6.79
N GLU A 352 15.78 -7.59 -6.75
CA GLU A 352 16.47 -6.67 -7.67
C GLU A 352 16.41 -7.15 -9.12
N GLU A 353 16.66 -8.44 -9.35
CA GLU A 353 16.59 -9.05 -10.69
C GLU A 353 15.18 -8.94 -11.28
N MET A 354 14.17 -9.25 -10.47
CA MET A 354 12.77 -9.08 -10.87
C MET A 354 12.43 -7.61 -11.14
N TYR A 355 12.88 -6.68 -10.30
CA TYR A 355 12.63 -5.25 -10.54
C TYR A 355 13.22 -4.80 -11.89
N LEU A 356 14.45 -5.23 -12.20
CA LEU A 356 15.09 -4.95 -13.48
C LEU A 356 14.35 -5.61 -14.66
N GLN A 357 13.83 -6.83 -14.47
CA GLN A 357 12.97 -7.49 -15.45
C GLN A 357 11.67 -6.73 -15.68
N ASP A 358 11.04 -6.18 -14.62
CA ASP A 358 9.85 -5.36 -14.77
C ASP A 358 10.14 -4.05 -15.52
N LEU A 359 11.33 -3.47 -15.33
CA LEU A 359 11.75 -2.28 -16.08
C LEU A 359 11.87 -2.50 -17.59
N THR A 360 12.05 -3.73 -18.07
CA THR A 360 12.07 -4.01 -19.52
C THR A 360 10.72 -3.75 -20.18
N ASN A 361 9.64 -3.70 -19.40
CA ASN A 361 8.29 -3.36 -19.85
C ASN A 361 7.80 -2.04 -19.22
N ALA A 362 8.71 -1.11 -18.94
CA ALA A 362 8.37 0.20 -18.40
C ALA A 362 9.00 1.35 -19.20
N THR A 363 8.40 2.53 -19.12
CA THR A 363 8.89 3.74 -19.76
C THR A 363 9.36 4.74 -18.69
N GLU A 364 10.60 5.21 -18.79
CA GLU A 364 11.12 6.22 -17.86
C GLU A 364 10.47 7.59 -18.11
N VAL A 365 10.01 8.23 -17.04
CA VAL A 365 9.46 9.58 -17.05
C VAL A 365 10.61 10.59 -16.93
N VAL A 366 10.74 11.45 -17.93
CA VAL A 366 11.78 12.50 -17.97
C VAL A 366 11.15 13.90 -18.02
N LEU A 367 11.75 14.86 -17.30
CA LEU A 367 11.28 16.26 -17.27
C LEU A 367 11.52 17.00 -18.60
N ASP A 368 12.62 16.67 -19.28
CA ASP A 368 13.01 17.12 -20.62
C ASP A 368 13.86 16.01 -21.26
N ALA A 369 13.79 15.82 -22.59
CA ALA A 369 14.56 14.81 -23.30
C ALA A 369 16.09 14.98 -23.15
N LYS A 370 16.53 16.18 -22.74
CA LYS A 370 17.93 16.51 -22.43
C LYS A 370 18.33 16.29 -20.97
N GLN A 371 17.38 15.97 -20.09
CA GLN A 371 17.58 15.79 -18.64
C GLN A 371 17.36 14.34 -18.23
N ARG A 372 17.95 13.39 -18.97
CA ARG A 372 18.06 12.01 -18.50
C ARG A 372 18.87 12.01 -17.20
N VAL A 373 18.28 11.45 -16.14
CA VAL A 373 18.97 11.23 -14.87
C VAL A 373 19.79 9.96 -15.04
N TYR A 374 21.11 10.10 -15.08
CA TYR A 374 22.03 8.99 -15.23
C TYR A 374 22.27 8.29 -13.88
N ALA A 375 22.55 6.98 -13.94
CA ALA A 375 22.88 6.20 -12.74
C ALA A 375 24.21 6.68 -12.11
N PRO A 376 24.42 6.48 -10.80
CA PRO A 376 25.71 6.78 -10.17
C PRO A 376 26.83 5.96 -10.84
N GLY A 377 27.73 6.65 -11.58
CA GLY A 377 28.83 6.01 -12.32
C GLY A 377 29.14 6.60 -13.71
N GLU A 378 28.27 7.43 -14.27
CA GLU A 378 28.56 8.22 -15.49
C GLU A 378 29.00 9.66 -15.13
N PRO A 379 29.92 10.28 -15.91
CA PRO A 379 30.57 11.52 -15.50
C PRO A 379 29.56 12.68 -15.38
N PRO A 380 29.56 13.43 -14.27
CA PRO A 380 28.58 14.49 -14.06
C PRO A 380 28.95 15.77 -14.79
N HIS A 381 27.98 16.39 -15.46
CA HIS A 381 28.03 17.84 -15.69
C HIS A 381 27.61 18.55 -14.41
N LEU A 382 28.59 19.06 -13.67
CA LEU A 382 28.40 19.93 -12.51
C LEU A 382 27.74 21.24 -12.94
N HIS A 383 26.55 21.53 -12.40
CA HIS A 383 26.06 22.90 -12.34
C HIS A 383 25.87 23.33 -10.88
N SER A 384 26.48 24.48 -10.56
CA SER A 384 26.38 25.15 -9.26
C SER A 384 24.94 25.54 -8.96
N VAL A 385 24.43 25.14 -7.80
CA VAL A 385 23.13 25.60 -7.30
C VAL A 385 23.30 26.98 -6.67
N MET A 386 22.70 28.00 -7.29
CA MET A 386 22.43 29.27 -6.61
C MET A 386 21.36 29.06 -5.55
N ILE A 387 21.68 29.42 -4.32
CA ILE A 387 20.72 29.55 -3.22
C ILE A 387 19.90 30.80 -3.49
N SER A 388 18.58 30.64 -3.67
CA SER A 388 17.64 31.75 -3.49
C SER A 388 16.46 31.33 -2.63
N GLY A 389 16.46 31.87 -1.41
CA GLY A 389 15.27 32.45 -0.78
C GLY A 389 14.08 31.54 -0.51
N SER A 390 13.99 31.09 0.75
CA SER A 390 12.74 30.69 1.39
C SER A 390 11.64 31.75 1.26
N GLY A 391 10.41 31.31 1.01
CA GLY A 391 9.25 32.16 1.31
C GLY A 391 7.95 31.67 0.67
N SER A 392 6.95 31.43 1.52
CA SER A 392 5.51 31.34 1.22
C SER A 392 4.85 29.96 1.06
N ALA A 393 5.52 28.91 0.55
CA ALA A 393 4.85 27.60 0.40
C ALA A 393 4.61 26.86 1.74
N GLY A 394 5.42 27.13 2.77
CA GLY A 394 5.31 26.49 4.08
C GLY A 394 4.09 26.92 4.92
N ARG A 395 3.49 28.09 4.63
CA ARG A 395 2.34 28.59 5.41
C ARG A 395 0.98 28.08 4.95
N ALA A 396 0.89 27.60 3.71
CA ALA A 396 -0.31 26.92 3.21
C ALA A 396 -0.39 25.46 3.69
N ALA A 397 0.75 24.81 3.93
CA ALA A 397 0.81 23.43 4.41
C ALA A 397 0.50 23.31 5.92
N SER A 398 0.80 24.33 6.72
CA SER A 398 0.49 24.34 8.16
C SER A 398 -1.02 24.38 8.48
N GLY A 399 -1.86 24.81 7.53
CA GLY A 399 -3.33 24.78 7.69
C GLY A 399 -3.94 23.37 7.59
N ALA A 400 -3.32 22.48 6.80
CA ALA A 400 -3.77 21.10 6.63
C ALA A 400 -3.36 20.18 7.80
N VAL A 401 -2.26 20.51 8.49
CA VAL A 401 -1.74 19.74 9.63
C VAL A 401 -2.64 19.84 10.87
N ARG A 402 -3.46 20.90 11.01
CA ARG A 402 -4.40 21.02 12.15
C ARG A 402 -5.69 20.20 12.00
N ILE A 403 -6.04 19.77 10.79
CA ILE A 403 -7.25 18.96 10.55
C ILE A 403 -6.94 17.45 10.73
N GLY A 404 -5.69 17.02 10.53
CA GLY A 404 -5.29 15.62 10.67
C GLY A 404 -5.45 15.02 12.07
N ASN A 405 -5.31 15.82 13.13
CA ASN A 405 -5.41 15.33 14.51
C ASN A 405 -6.86 15.26 15.05
N ALA A 406 -7.79 16.05 14.53
CA ALA A 406 -9.21 15.97 14.92
C ALA A 406 -9.94 14.85 14.18
N VAL A 407 -9.50 14.56 12.96
CA VAL A 407 -10.16 13.64 12.05
C VAL A 407 -9.75 12.19 12.33
N GLY A 408 -8.51 11.93 12.76
CA GLY A 408 -8.08 10.59 13.21
C GLY A 408 -8.83 10.08 14.46
N ALA A 409 -9.28 10.97 15.36
CA ALA A 409 -10.03 10.60 16.56
C ALA A 409 -11.51 10.27 16.27
N ALA A 410 -12.06 10.75 15.15
CA ALA A 410 -13.43 10.48 14.73
C ALA A 410 -13.57 9.24 13.82
N PHE A 411 -12.44 8.60 13.44
CA PHE A 411 -12.41 7.52 12.43
C PHE A 411 -12.29 6.11 12.99
N THR A 412 -12.25 5.97 14.31
CA THR A 412 -12.30 4.65 14.93
C THR A 412 -13.25 4.70 16.11
N ASP A 413 -14.30 3.88 16.11
CA ASP A 413 -15.15 3.58 17.29
C ASP A 413 -14.36 2.85 18.40
N ARG A 414 -13.06 3.12 18.52
CA ARG A 414 -12.12 2.31 19.27
C ARG A 414 -11.56 3.06 20.47
N ARG A 415 -12.17 4.19 20.82
CA ARG A 415 -11.97 4.88 22.10
C ARG A 415 -13.29 4.86 22.88
N VAL A 416 -13.23 4.51 24.16
CA VAL A 416 -14.37 4.65 25.08
C VAL A 416 -14.71 6.15 25.15
N LEU A 417 -15.87 6.51 24.58
CA LEU A 417 -16.27 7.91 24.46
C LEU A 417 -16.57 8.50 25.84
N GLY A 418 -15.98 9.65 26.14
CA GLY A 418 -16.26 10.38 27.38
C GLY A 418 -17.66 11.04 27.37
N PRO A 419 -18.23 11.39 28.53
CA PRO A 419 -19.53 12.08 28.61
C PRO A 419 -19.61 13.39 27.81
N ALA A 420 -18.47 14.06 27.61
CA ALA A 420 -18.36 15.28 26.80
C ALA A 420 -18.48 14.99 25.29
N GLU A 421 -18.02 13.83 24.81
CA GLU A 421 -18.07 13.45 23.39
C GLU A 421 -19.50 13.05 22.98
N VAL A 422 -20.29 12.48 23.89
CA VAL A 422 -21.71 12.15 23.67
C VAL A 422 -22.56 13.38 23.36
N HIS A 423 -22.37 14.48 24.10
CA HIS A 423 -23.10 15.72 23.85
C HIS A 423 -22.72 16.36 22.50
N MET A 424 -21.44 16.25 22.10
CA MET A 424 -21.00 16.69 20.78
C MET A 424 -21.58 15.84 19.65
N MET A 425 -21.72 14.53 19.85
CA MET A 425 -22.35 13.63 18.88
C MET A 425 -23.85 13.89 18.72
N ILE A 426 -24.59 14.11 19.82
CA ILE A 426 -26.01 14.48 19.76
C ILE A 426 -26.19 15.82 19.03
N GLY A 427 -25.38 16.83 19.40
CA GLY A 427 -25.41 18.14 18.74
C GLY A 427 -25.06 18.06 17.24
N GLY A 428 -24.02 17.29 16.89
CA GLY A 428 -23.62 17.06 15.50
C GLY A 428 -24.67 16.29 14.70
N GLY A 429 -25.29 15.26 15.29
CA GLY A 429 -26.38 14.50 14.68
C GLY A 429 -27.60 15.36 14.40
N ALA A 430 -28.02 16.18 15.36
CA ALA A 430 -29.12 17.14 15.18
C ALA A 430 -28.81 18.16 14.08
N LEU A 431 -27.58 18.68 14.05
CA LEU A 431 -27.14 19.60 12.99
C LEU A 431 -27.21 18.95 11.60
N PHE A 432 -26.75 17.70 11.45
CA PHE A 432 -26.83 16.99 10.17
C PHE A 432 -28.27 16.73 9.73
N LEU A 433 -29.18 16.39 10.66
CA LEU A 433 -30.60 16.25 10.35
C LEU A 433 -31.24 17.57 9.92
N ILE A 434 -30.89 18.68 10.57
CA ILE A 434 -31.34 20.03 10.18
C ILE A 434 -30.81 20.38 8.79
N LEU A 435 -29.52 20.13 8.51
CA LEU A 435 -28.93 20.37 7.19
C LEU A 435 -29.59 19.50 6.11
N ALA A 436 -29.87 18.23 6.40
CA ALA A 436 -30.58 17.34 5.49
C ALA A 436 -32.01 17.85 5.19
N ALA A 437 -32.73 18.31 6.20
CA ALA A 437 -34.04 18.94 6.03
C ALA A 437 -33.95 20.23 5.20
N LEU A 438 -32.98 21.10 5.47
CA LEU A 438 -32.75 22.31 4.68
C LEU A 438 -32.43 21.98 3.21
N PHE A 439 -31.66 20.91 2.95
CA PHE A 439 -31.41 20.43 1.58
C PHE A 439 -32.68 19.89 0.91
N ALA A 440 -33.54 19.18 1.64
CA ALA A 440 -34.79 18.63 1.11
C ALA A 440 -35.83 19.72 0.78
N PHE A 441 -35.98 20.72 1.66
CA PHE A 441 -37.01 21.76 1.54
C PHE A 441 -36.54 23.04 0.84
N PHE A 442 -35.25 23.36 0.91
CA PHE A 442 -34.66 24.58 0.33
C PHE A 442 -33.43 24.28 -0.54
N PRO A 443 -33.52 23.33 -1.51
CA PRO A 443 -32.36 22.92 -2.31
C PRO A 443 -31.72 24.10 -3.05
N ARG A 444 -32.53 25.08 -3.51
CA ARG A 444 -32.04 26.26 -4.23
C ARG A 444 -31.23 27.22 -3.35
N VAL A 445 -31.62 27.39 -2.09
CA VAL A 445 -30.96 28.32 -1.15
C VAL A 445 -29.55 27.84 -0.80
N LEU A 446 -29.35 26.52 -0.71
CA LEU A 446 -28.05 25.91 -0.47
C LEU A 446 -27.25 25.71 -1.77
N ALA A 447 -27.90 25.34 -2.87
CA ALA A 447 -27.24 25.09 -4.14
C ALA A 447 -26.67 26.36 -4.80
N TYR A 448 -27.33 27.51 -4.70
CA TYR A 448 -26.85 28.74 -5.36
C TYR A 448 -25.54 29.28 -4.79
N PRO A 449 -25.33 29.39 -3.46
CA PRO A 449 -24.03 29.77 -2.92
C PRO A 449 -22.91 28.79 -3.32
N LEU A 450 -23.18 27.48 -3.25
CA LEU A 450 -22.25 26.45 -3.70
C LEU A 450 -21.93 26.59 -5.19
N PHE A 451 -22.93 26.83 -6.03
CA PHE A 451 -22.76 27.10 -7.45
C PHE A 451 -21.91 28.36 -7.69
N ILE A 452 -22.16 29.46 -6.99
CA ILE A 452 -21.37 30.70 -7.11
C ILE A 452 -19.91 30.44 -6.72
N ILE A 453 -19.68 29.72 -5.62
CA ILE A 453 -18.33 29.36 -5.16
C ILE A 453 -17.63 28.49 -6.21
N PHE A 454 -18.28 27.44 -6.72
CA PHE A 454 -17.69 26.57 -7.73
C PHE A 454 -17.47 27.27 -9.07
N ALA A 455 -18.40 28.12 -9.52
CA ALA A 455 -18.25 28.94 -10.71
C ALA A 455 -17.07 29.90 -10.57
N TRP A 456 -16.95 30.58 -9.42
CA TRP A 456 -15.82 31.45 -9.11
C TRP A 456 -14.50 30.67 -9.09
N LEU A 457 -14.42 29.54 -8.39
CA LEU A 457 -13.24 28.68 -8.37
C LEU A 457 -12.85 28.20 -9.77
N GLY A 458 -13.83 27.74 -10.55
CA GLY A 458 -13.64 27.33 -11.94
C GLY A 458 -13.06 28.47 -12.79
N ILE A 459 -13.70 29.64 -12.79
CA ILE A 459 -13.21 30.84 -13.49
C ILE A 459 -11.79 31.20 -13.03
N THR A 460 -11.51 31.15 -11.73
CA THR A 460 -10.20 31.50 -11.17
C THR A 460 -9.12 30.52 -11.61
N LEU A 461 -9.41 29.21 -11.63
CA LEU A 461 -8.49 28.17 -12.10
C LEU A 461 -8.24 28.29 -13.60
N PHE A 462 -9.28 28.51 -14.41
CA PHE A 462 -9.14 28.77 -15.85
C PHE A 462 -8.29 30.02 -16.10
N PHE A 463 -8.55 31.10 -15.38
CA PHE A 463 -7.79 32.35 -15.51
C PHE A 463 -6.32 32.15 -15.11
N ARG A 464 -6.04 31.46 -14.00
CA ARG A 464 -4.66 31.12 -13.59
C ARG A 464 -3.98 30.24 -14.62
N SER A 465 -4.63 29.20 -15.10
CA SER A 465 -4.12 28.30 -16.14
C SER A 465 -3.79 29.07 -17.42
N TYR A 466 -4.70 29.94 -17.88
CA TYR A 466 -4.48 30.81 -19.04
C TYR A 466 -3.28 31.75 -18.84
N LYS A 467 -3.16 32.38 -17.67
CA LYS A 467 -2.04 33.27 -17.33
C LYS A 467 -0.70 32.51 -17.34
N LEU A 468 -0.65 31.33 -16.72
CA LEU A 468 0.51 30.43 -16.74
C LEU A 468 0.88 30.04 -18.17
N HIS A 469 -0.09 29.64 -18.99
CA HIS A 469 0.14 29.27 -20.39
C HIS A 469 0.70 30.45 -21.21
N ARG A 470 0.14 31.66 -21.05
CA ARG A 470 0.66 32.88 -21.70
C ARG A 470 2.08 33.23 -21.26
N GLN A 471 2.40 33.07 -19.98
CA GLN A 471 3.75 33.31 -19.46
C GLN A 471 4.76 32.30 -20.03
N THR A 472 4.39 31.02 -20.09
CA THR A 472 5.21 29.97 -20.69
C THR A 472 5.41 30.21 -22.18
N LYS A 473 4.36 30.59 -22.92
CA LYS A 473 4.44 30.95 -24.35
C LYS A 473 5.36 32.14 -24.58
N ARG A 474 5.21 33.23 -23.81
CA ARG A 474 6.10 34.41 -23.89
C ARG A 474 7.56 34.07 -23.60
N LYS A 475 7.83 33.24 -22.58
CA LYS A 475 9.20 32.76 -22.29
C LYS A 475 9.77 31.93 -23.44
N ARG A 476 8.97 31.05 -24.05
CA ARG A 476 9.37 30.25 -25.21
C ARG A 476 9.68 31.11 -26.43
N ASP A 477 8.83 32.07 -26.74
CA ASP A 477 8.99 32.98 -27.87
C ASP A 477 10.22 33.90 -27.70
N ALA A 478 10.49 34.37 -26.46
CA ALA A 478 11.69 35.13 -26.14
C ALA A 478 12.97 34.29 -26.28
N HIS A 479 12.94 33.01 -25.90
CA HIS A 479 14.08 32.11 -26.03
C HIS A 479 14.40 31.76 -27.50
N VAL A 480 13.37 31.61 -28.34
CA VAL A 480 13.52 31.42 -29.80
C VAL A 480 14.11 32.67 -30.47
N ARG A 481 13.67 33.87 -30.08
CA ARG A 481 14.23 35.13 -30.60
C ARG A 481 15.70 35.33 -30.20
N HIS A 482 16.08 34.98 -28.97
CA HIS A 482 17.47 35.11 -28.52
C HIS A 482 18.43 34.11 -29.20
N ARG A 483 17.95 32.92 -29.59
CA ARG A 483 18.74 31.97 -30.40
C ARG A 483 18.94 32.42 -31.84
N ARG A 484 17.95 33.09 -32.44
CA ARG A 484 18.05 33.63 -33.81
C ARG A 484 18.91 34.89 -33.93
N SER A 485 19.26 35.54 -32.82
CA SER A 485 20.13 36.73 -32.82
C SER A 485 21.60 36.42 -32.49
N LYS A 486 21.94 35.13 -32.31
CA LYS A 486 23.29 34.64 -31.91
C LYS A 486 23.88 33.60 -32.87
N GLY A 487 23.16 33.28 -33.94
CA GLY A 487 23.69 32.58 -35.12
C GLY A 487 23.46 33.48 -36.32
#